data_AF-A0A9W9YNR0-F1
#
_entry.id   AF-A0A9W9YNR0-F1
#
_cell.length_a   1.000
_cell.length_b   1.000
_cell.length_c   1.000
_cell.angle_alpha   90.00
_cell.angle_beta   90.00
_cell.angle_gamma   90.00
#
_symmetry.space_group_name_H-M   'P 1'
#
loop_
_entity.id
_entity.type
_entity.pdbx_description
1 polymer ?
#
loop_
_entity_poly.entity_id
_entity_poly.type
_entity_poly.pdbx_seq_one_letter_code
_entity_poly.pdbx_strand_id
1 'polypeptide(L)'
;MYYYIRWLFTFLRTVVWFILQWPRFLFQRERVVQNSENPLSWERLKYHVFKDLLALPHTAKLGEKAPNCKVITLEGDMRCLFDFVKLSRPLVLNFGSCT
;
A
#
# COMPACT_ATOMS: atom_id res chain seq x y z
N MET A 1 -38.16 -24.81 -7.16
CA MET A 1 -37.04 -24.26 -7.97
C MET A 1 -36.94 -22.73 -7.92
N TYR A 2 -38.04 -21.96 -7.94
CA TYR A 2 -38.01 -20.48 -7.93
C TYR A 2 -37.44 -19.81 -6.66
N TYR A 3 -37.55 -20.44 -5.49
CA TYR A 3 -37.04 -19.89 -4.23
C TYR A 3 -35.51 -19.71 -4.20
N TYR A 4 -34.77 -20.66 -4.79
CA TYR A 4 -33.31 -20.61 -4.84
C TYR A 4 -32.79 -19.46 -5.71
N ILE A 5 -33.46 -19.19 -6.84
CA ILE A 5 -33.09 -18.11 -7.76
C ILE A 5 -33.27 -16.74 -7.08
N ARG A 6 -34.36 -16.56 -6.32
CA ARG A 6 -34.63 -15.30 -5.62
C ARG A 6 -33.66 -15.05 -4.46
N TRP A 7 -33.26 -16.11 -3.76
CA TRP A 7 -32.27 -16.04 -2.70
C TRP A 7 -30.86 -15.73 -3.25
N LEU A 8 -30.50 -16.33 -4.38
CA LEU A 8 -29.24 -16.05 -5.07
C LEU A 8 -29.12 -14.58 -5.47
N PHE A 9 -30.16 -14.00 -6.07
CA PHE A 9 -30.15 -12.58 -6.47
C PHE A 9 -30.06 -11.62 -5.29
N THR A 10 -30.74 -11.92 -4.18
CA THR A 10 -30.68 -11.08 -2.97
C THR A 10 -29.30 -11.15 -2.31
N PHE A 11 -28.70 -12.34 -2.25
CA PHE A 11 -27.34 -12.53 -1.77
C PHE A 11 -26.30 -11.84 -2.65
N LEU A 12 -26.43 -11.93 -3.98
CA LEU A 12 -25.54 -11.22 -4.90
C LEU A 12 -25.64 -9.70 -4.69
N ARG A 13 -26.85 -9.18 -4.50
CA ARG A 13 -27.05 -7.74 -4.26
C ARG A 13 -26.40 -7.27 -2.97
N THR A 14 -26.52 -8.03 -1.89
CA THR A 14 -25.90 -7.65 -0.60
C THR A 14 -24.39 -7.73 -0.65
N VAL A 15 -23.83 -8.75 -1.29
CA VAL A 15 -22.39 -8.90 -1.47
C VAL A 15 -21.82 -7.78 -2.35
N VAL A 16 -22.46 -7.47 -3.47
CA VAL A 16 -22.04 -6.35 -4.34
C VAL A 16 -22.12 -5.02 -3.60
N TRP A 17 -23.19 -4.77 -2.84
CA TRP A 17 -23.32 -3.57 -2.04
C TRP A 17 -22.22 -3.48 -0.98
N PHE A 18 -21.92 -4.58 -0.30
CA PHE A 18 -20.85 -4.64 0.69
C PHE A 18 -19.48 -4.38 0.07
N ILE A 19 -19.17 -4.99 -1.07
CA ILE A 19 -17.90 -4.79 -1.81
C ILE A 19 -17.75 -3.35 -2.28
N LEU A 20 -18.83 -2.71 -2.76
CA LEU A 20 -18.80 -1.31 -3.18
C LEU A 20 -18.70 -0.32 -2.00
N GLN A 21 -19.32 -0.64 -0.86
CA GLN A 21 -19.34 0.22 0.32
C GLN A 21 -18.03 0.11 1.14
N TRP A 22 -17.40 -1.07 1.15
CA TRP A 22 -16.17 -1.37 1.89
C TRP A 22 -15.00 -0.40 1.62
N PRO A 23 -14.63 -0.07 0.35
CA PRO A 23 -13.55 0.88 0.09
C PRO A 23 -13.88 2.27 0.66
N ARG A 24 -15.15 2.66 0.66
CA ARG A 24 -15.60 3.95 1.21
C ARG A 24 -15.38 4.02 2.73
N PHE A 25 -15.57 2.90 3.43
CA PHE A 25 -15.34 2.79 4.87
C PHE A 25 -13.86 2.87 5.24
N LEU A 26 -12.99 2.25 4.43
CA LEU A 26 -11.53 2.35 4.60
C LEU A 26 -11.03 3.80 4.39
N PHE A 27 -11.49 4.48 3.34
CA PHE A 27 -11.16 5.89 3.09
C PHE A 27 -11.67 6.84 4.17
N GLN A 28 -12.82 6.54 4.78
CA GLN A 28 -13.37 7.36 5.86
C GLN A 28 -12.51 7.25 7.13
N ARG A 29 -11.97 6.06 7.42
CA ARG A 29 -11.07 5.84 8.57
C ARG A 29 -9.76 6.62 8.45
N GLU A 30 -9.20 6.71 7.26
CA GLU A 30 -7.97 7.47 7.00
C GLU A 30 -8.14 8.97 7.28
N ARG A 31 -9.28 9.55 6.86
CA ARG A 31 -9.60 10.96 7.12
C ARG A 31 -9.86 11.26 8.60
N VAL A 32 -10.50 10.35 9.34
CA VAL A 32 -10.77 10.53 10.77
C VAL A 32 -9.49 10.55 11.59
N VAL A 33 -8.50 9.72 11.24
CA VAL A 33 -7.21 9.68 11.94
C VAL A 33 -6.36 10.92 11.61
N GLN A 34 -6.38 11.41 10.37
CA GLN A 34 -5.63 12.60 9.96
C GLN A 34 -6.20 13.90 10.53
N ASN A 35 -7.53 14.00 10.67
CA ASN A 35 -8.22 15.19 11.19
C ASN A 35 -8.31 15.22 12.73
N SER A 36 -7.72 14.26 13.44
CA SER A 36 -7.70 14.26 14.90
C SER A 36 -6.75 15.34 15.43
N GLU A 37 -7.30 16.33 16.13
CA GLU A 37 -6.57 17.47 16.69
C GLU A 37 -5.50 17.06 17.72
N ASN A 38 -5.66 15.88 18.34
CA ASN A 38 -4.73 15.36 19.33
C ASN A 38 -3.67 14.44 18.69
N PRO A 39 -2.39 14.85 18.63
CA PRO A 39 -1.35 14.07 17.96
C PRO A 39 -1.03 12.73 18.66
N LEU A 40 -1.37 12.59 19.95
CA LEU A 40 -1.16 11.39 20.76
C LEU A 40 -2.41 10.51 20.92
N SER A 41 -3.42 10.69 20.06
CA SER A 41 -4.61 9.85 20.08
C SER A 41 -4.25 8.37 19.87
N TRP A 42 -4.80 7.50 20.71
CA TRP A 42 -4.59 6.05 20.65
C TRP A 42 -4.99 5.45 19.29
N GLU A 43 -5.97 6.03 18.62
CA GLU A 43 -6.36 5.60 17.26
C GLU A 43 -5.29 5.90 16.22
N ARG A 44 -4.60 7.04 16.39
CA ARG A 44 -3.50 7.45 15.52
C ARG A 44 -2.28 6.57 15.72
N LEU A 45 -1.95 6.24 16.98
CA LEU A 45 -0.89 5.30 17.30
C LEU A 45 -1.16 3.91 16.72
N LYS A 46 -2.38 3.39 16.88
CA LYS A 46 -2.77 2.11 16.26
C LYS A 46 -2.63 2.15 14.74
N TYR A 47 -3.02 3.24 14.09
CA TYR A 47 -2.87 3.39 12.64
C TYR A 47 -1.40 3.39 12.22
N HIS A 48 -0.53 4.16 12.89
CA HIS A 48 0.90 4.17 12.59
C HIS A 48 1.54 2.80 12.80
N VAL A 49 1.32 2.17 13.95
CA VAL A 49 1.83 0.82 14.24
C VAL A 49 1.33 -0.18 13.21
N PHE A 50 0.05 -0.15 12.86
CA PHE A 50 -0.50 -1.05 11.84
C PHE A 50 0.09 -0.81 10.45
N LYS A 51 0.28 0.45 10.08
CA LYS A 51 0.92 0.84 8.82
C LYS A 51 2.39 0.39 8.76
N ASP A 52 3.13 0.55 9.86
CA ASP A 52 4.52 0.11 9.97
C ASP A 52 4.61 -1.42 9.92
N LEU A 53 3.73 -2.14 10.62
CA LEU A 53 3.63 -3.60 10.57
C LEU A 53 3.29 -4.11 9.16
N LEU A 54 2.41 -3.42 8.43
CA LEU A 54 2.10 -3.73 7.03
C LEU A 54 3.25 -3.40 6.08
N ALA A 55 4.18 -2.51 6.46
CA ALA A 55 5.35 -2.16 5.66
C ALA A 55 6.54 -3.13 5.88
N LEU A 56 6.59 -3.85 7.00
CA LEU A 56 7.63 -4.85 7.29
C LEU A 56 7.87 -5.91 6.20
N PRO A 57 6.85 -6.44 5.48
CA PRO A 57 7.07 -7.40 4.39
C PRO A 57 7.82 -6.79 3.20
N HIS A 58 7.87 -5.46 3.11
CA HIS A 58 8.48 -4.72 2.00
C HIS A 58 9.90 -4.22 2.30
N THR A 59 10.47 -4.54 3.46
CA THR A 59 11.85 -4.18 3.80
C THR A 59 12.84 -5.10 3.09
N ALA A 60 13.78 -4.55 2.32
CA ALA A 60 14.85 -5.32 1.72
C ALA A 60 15.80 -5.88 2.80
N LYS A 61 16.17 -7.17 2.67
CA LYS A 61 17.08 -7.85 3.60
C LYS A 61 18.34 -8.32 2.88
N LEU A 62 19.46 -8.37 3.60
CA LEU A 62 20.72 -8.88 3.07
C LEU A 62 20.58 -10.35 2.65
N GLY A 63 21.09 -10.69 1.47
CA GLY A 63 21.01 -12.04 0.90
C GLY A 63 19.70 -12.34 0.18
N GLU A 64 18.66 -11.52 0.34
CA GLU A 64 17.44 -11.59 -0.45
C GLU A 64 17.59 -10.81 -1.77
N LYS A 65 16.67 -11.06 -2.70
CA LYS A 65 16.65 -10.36 -3.99
C LYS A 65 16.40 -8.87 -3.78
N ALA A 66 17.26 -8.03 -4.35
CA ALA A 66 17.09 -6.58 -4.31
C ALA A 66 15.71 -6.18 -4.91
N PRO A 67 15.01 -5.19 -4.33
CA PRO A 67 13.73 -4.74 -4.85
C PRO A 67 13.92 -3.96 -6.15
N ASN A 68 13.09 -4.25 -7.16
CA ASN A 68 13.10 -3.51 -8.43
C ASN A 68 12.16 -2.30 -8.34
N CYS A 69 12.56 -1.30 -7.57
CA CYS A 69 11.78 -0.08 -7.35
C CYS A 69 11.81 0.84 -8.58
N LYS A 70 10.72 1.60 -8.77
CA LYS A 70 10.68 2.70 -9.75
C LYS A 70 11.39 3.93 -9.17
N VAL A 71 12.20 4.57 -10.00
CA VAL A 71 12.92 5.81 -9.71
C VAL A 71 12.68 6.81 -10.83
N ILE A 72 12.80 8.08 -10.52
CA ILE A 72 12.72 9.17 -11.50
C ILE A 72 14.14 9.72 -11.65
N THR A 73 14.63 9.78 -12.89
CA THR A 73 15.96 10.34 -13.18
C THR A 73 15.94 11.86 -13.05
N LEU A 74 17.13 12.48 -13.04
CA LEU A 74 17.27 13.94 -13.07
C LEU A 74 16.67 14.56 -14.35
N GLU A 75 16.55 13.77 -15.41
CA GLU A 75 15.94 14.15 -16.69
C GLU A 75 14.41 14.05 -16.66
N GLY A 76 13.83 13.52 -15.57
CA GLY A 76 12.39 13.34 -15.41
C GLY A 76 11.87 11.99 -15.90
N ASP A 77 12.73 11.11 -16.41
CA ASP A 77 12.33 9.79 -16.91
C ASP A 77 12.05 8.82 -15.77
N MET A 78 10.96 8.06 -15.88
CA MET A 78 10.70 6.94 -14.99
C MET A 78 11.51 5.71 -15.42
N ARG A 79 12.40 5.23 -14.55
CA ARG A 79 13.18 4.00 -14.75
C ARG A 79 13.03 3.05 -13.58
N CYS A 80 13.40 1.80 -13.78
CA CYS A 80 13.48 0.81 -12.70
C CYS A 80 14.92 0.69 -12.21
N LEU A 81 15.11 0.33 -10.93
CA LEU A 81 16.43 0.23 -10.32
C LEU A 81 17.35 -0.75 -11.07
N PHE A 82 16.79 -1.82 -11.64
CA PHE A 82 17.54 -2.81 -12.40
C PHE A 82 18.00 -2.33 -13.77
N ASP A 83 17.43 -1.25 -14.30
CA ASP A 83 17.87 -0.67 -15.58
C ASP A 83 19.27 -0.06 -15.48
N PHE A 84 19.75 0.21 -14.26
CA PHE A 84 21.09 0.70 -13.98
C PHE A 84 22.13 -0.42 -13.77
N VAL A 85 21.68 -1.67 -13.63
CA VAL A 85 22.56 -2.83 -13.43
C VAL A 85 23.27 -3.17 -14.74
N LYS A 86 24.59 -3.33 -14.68
CA LYS A 86 25.41 -3.69 -15.85
C LYS A 86 25.95 -5.12 -15.70
N LEU A 87 25.23 -6.09 -16.27
CA LEU A 87 25.60 -7.51 -16.27
C LEU A 87 25.96 -7.99 -14.84
N SER A 88 27.23 -8.37 -14.62
CA SER A 88 27.76 -8.88 -13.36
C SER A 88 28.39 -7.82 -12.47
N ARG A 89 28.36 -6.53 -12.85
CA ARG A 89 28.96 -5.46 -12.04
C ARG A 89 28.05 -5.14 -10.85
N PRO A 90 28.61 -5.06 -9.62
CA PRO A 90 27.84 -4.65 -8.47
C PRO A 90 27.34 -3.21 -8.64
N LEU A 91 26.07 -2.99 -8.34
CA LEU A 91 25.46 -1.67 -8.32
C LEU A 91 25.46 -1.17 -6.87
N VAL A 92 26.17 -0.06 -6.62
CA VAL A 92 26.18 0.61 -5.32
C VAL A 92 25.16 1.75 -5.34
N LEU A 93 24.27 1.76 -4.36
CA LEU A 93 23.24 2.79 -4.21
C LEU A 93 23.62 3.71 -3.05
N ASN A 94 23.46 5.02 -3.26
CA ASN A 94 23.56 6.02 -2.21
C ASN A 94 22.26 6.83 -2.19
N PHE A 95 21.54 6.78 -1.07
CA PHE A 95 20.33 7.55 -0.87
C PHE A 95 20.65 8.79 -0.05
N GLY A 96 20.24 9.95 -0.54
CA GLY A 96 20.46 11.23 0.13
C GLY A 96 19.34 12.21 -0.17
N SER A 97 19.24 13.22 0.69
CA SER A 97 18.36 14.38 0.53
C SER A 97 19.18 15.63 0.85
N CYS A 98 18.89 16.75 0.17
CA CYS A 98 19.55 18.03 0.43
C CYS A 98 18.91 18.83 1.58
N THR A 99 17.93 18.24 2.26
CA THR A 99 17.23 18.80 3.43
C THR A 99 18.11 18.85 4.66
#